data_AF-A0A524K9J1-F1
#
_entry.id   AF-A0A524K9J1-F1
#
_cell.length_a   1.000
_cell.length_b   1.000
_cell.length_c   1.000
_cell.angle_alpha   90.00
_cell.angle_beta   90.00
_cell.angle_gamma   90.00
#
_symmetry.space_group_name_H-M   'P 1'
#
loop_
_entity.id
_entity.type
_entity.pdbx_description
1 polymer ?
#
loop_
_entity_poly.entity_id
_entity_poly.type
_entity_poly.pdbx_seq_one_letter_code
_entity_poly.pdbx_strand_id
1 'polypeptide(L)'
;MLSQKIADRINVQINREMFSAYLYMAMSAKMAQHGYNGIASWLMVQYHEEMFHAMKLYGYLIDQGAAPRLDKIDAPAVKASTVKEIFEATLEHEKFITGSIRELLELALTEKDYATENLVRWYVNEQVEEEKNAMDILQTLELLGDGKQGVFMLNIELGKRKPSIALDFTSIAAS
;
A
#
# COMPACT_ATOMS: atom_id res chain seq x y z
N MET A 1 21.43 -16.72 7.89
CA MET A 1 21.80 -15.40 8.44
C MET A 1 21.50 -14.39 7.34
N LEU A 2 20.60 -13.45 7.60
CA LEU A 2 20.18 -12.45 6.63
C LEU A 2 21.38 -11.58 6.23
N SER A 3 21.60 -11.37 4.93
CA SER A 3 22.69 -10.50 4.49
C SER A 3 22.38 -9.04 4.81
N GLN A 4 23.42 -8.23 4.99
CA GLN A 4 23.23 -6.79 5.21
C GLN A 4 22.52 -6.13 4.02
N LYS A 5 22.79 -6.58 2.80
CA LYS A 5 22.16 -6.06 1.58
C LYS A 5 20.65 -6.30 1.56
N ILE A 6 20.21 -7.52 1.89
CA ILE A 6 18.79 -7.83 1.97
C ILE A 6 18.15 -7.06 3.13
N ALA A 7 18.77 -7.03 4.31
CA ALA A 7 18.26 -6.28 5.45
C ALA A 7 18.08 -4.78 5.12
N ASP A 8 19.05 -4.18 4.43
CA ASP A 8 18.97 -2.79 3.98
C ASP A 8 17.85 -2.59 2.96
N ARG A 9 17.68 -3.51 2.01
CA ARG A 9 16.64 -3.42 0.99
C ARG A 9 15.23 -3.60 1.57
N ILE A 10 15.09 -4.43 2.60
CA ILE A 10 13.83 -4.58 3.36
C ILE A 10 13.55 -3.30 4.16
N ASN A 11 14.54 -2.68 4.80
CA ASN A 11 14.36 -1.40 5.49
C ASN A 11 13.87 -0.29 4.53
N VAL A 12 14.40 -0.24 3.31
CA VAL A 12 13.87 0.65 2.26
C VAL A 12 12.41 0.34 1.96
N GLN A 13 12.03 -0.94 1.87
CA GLN A 13 10.65 -1.33 1.63
C GLN A 13 9.73 -0.96 2.79
N ILE A 14 10.14 -1.19 4.05
CA ILE A 14 9.39 -0.77 5.24
C ILE A 14 9.06 0.73 5.16
N ASN A 15 10.04 1.56 4.83
CA ASN A 15 9.83 2.99 4.70
C ASN A 15 8.90 3.35 3.53
N ARG A 16 8.97 2.60 2.42
CA ARG A 16 8.06 2.77 1.27
C ARG A 16 6.61 2.46 1.66
N GLU A 17 6.34 1.35 2.35
CA GLU A 17 4.98 1.01 2.79
C GLU A 17 4.45 1.99 3.83
N MET A 18 5.29 2.43 4.78
CA MET A 18 4.87 3.46 5.75
C MET A 18 4.57 4.80 5.05
N PHE A 19 5.31 5.15 4.00
CA PHE A 19 4.98 6.31 3.17
C PHE A 19 3.68 6.11 2.37
N SER A 20 3.46 4.93 1.78
CA SER A 20 2.19 4.57 1.10
C SER A 20 1.01 4.76 2.03
N ALA A 21 1.11 4.25 3.27
CA ALA A 21 0.11 4.48 4.31
C ALA A 21 -0.12 5.99 4.51
N TYR A 22 0.94 6.75 4.77
CA TYR A 22 0.82 8.19 5.03
C TYR A 22 0.20 8.96 3.85
N LEU A 23 0.54 8.58 2.61
CA LEU A 23 -0.04 9.10 1.38
C LEU A 23 -1.55 8.84 1.33
N TYR A 24 -1.99 7.60 1.58
CA TYR A 24 -3.41 7.25 1.55
C TYR A 24 -4.21 7.91 2.66
N MET A 25 -3.63 8.10 3.85
CA MET A 25 -4.25 8.90 4.90
C MET A 25 -4.41 10.38 4.47
N ALA A 26 -3.42 10.95 3.78
CA ALA A 26 -3.52 12.32 3.26
C ALA A 26 -4.55 12.46 2.12
N MET A 27 -4.61 11.49 1.21
CA MET A 27 -5.64 11.42 0.17
C MET A 27 -7.03 11.27 0.79
N SER A 28 -7.17 10.45 1.82
CA SER A 28 -8.42 10.29 2.57
C SER A 28 -8.89 11.61 3.15
N ALA A 29 -8.02 12.32 3.86
CA ALA A 29 -8.33 13.63 4.44
C ALA A 29 -8.80 14.62 3.36
N LYS A 30 -8.16 14.63 2.19
CA LYS A 30 -8.55 15.49 1.07
C LYS A 30 -9.93 15.13 0.52
N MET A 31 -10.23 13.84 0.35
CA MET A 31 -11.53 13.38 -0.13
C MET A 31 -12.65 13.68 0.86
N ALA A 32 -12.40 13.55 2.16
CA ALA A 32 -13.34 13.94 3.22
C ALA A 32 -13.65 15.44 3.18
N GLN A 33 -12.64 16.31 2.98
CA GLN A 33 -12.84 17.76 2.85
C GLN A 33 -13.73 18.14 1.66
N HIS A 34 -13.72 17.33 0.60
CA HIS A 34 -14.57 17.53 -0.59
C HIS A 34 -15.93 16.82 -0.50
N GLY A 35 -16.25 16.17 0.63
CA GLY A 35 -17.53 15.48 0.87
C GLY A 35 -17.61 14.04 0.34
N TYR A 36 -16.50 13.48 -0.16
CA TYR A 36 -16.42 12.10 -0.65
C TYR A 36 -16.08 11.12 0.49
N ASN A 37 -16.97 11.03 1.49
CA ASN A 37 -16.72 10.28 2.72
C ASN A 37 -16.49 8.76 2.50
N GLY A 38 -17.12 8.16 1.49
CA GLY A 38 -16.92 6.73 1.23
C GLY A 38 -15.59 6.44 0.53
N ILE A 39 -15.15 7.33 -0.36
CA ILE A 39 -13.78 7.28 -0.94
C ILE A 39 -12.74 7.52 0.16
N ALA A 40 -12.98 8.50 1.04
CA ALA A 40 -12.12 8.75 2.19
C ALA A 40 -12.01 7.51 3.09
N SER A 41 -13.12 6.81 3.35
CA SER A 41 -13.13 5.55 4.10
C SER A 41 -12.32 4.46 3.39
N TRP A 42 -12.48 4.30 2.07
CA TRP A 42 -11.72 3.34 1.28
C TRP A 42 -10.21 3.58 1.37
N LEU A 43 -9.79 4.84 1.29
CA LEU A 43 -8.38 5.25 1.42
C LEU A 43 -7.84 5.05 2.84
N MET A 44 -8.67 5.18 3.87
CA MET A 44 -8.28 4.82 5.24
C MET A 44 -8.11 3.32 5.42
N VAL A 45 -8.92 2.49 4.74
CA VAL A 45 -8.68 1.05 4.71
C VAL A 45 -7.32 0.75 4.08
N GLN A 46 -7.00 1.41 2.95
CA GLN A 46 -5.69 1.27 2.32
C GLN A 46 -4.55 1.68 3.26
N TYR A 47 -4.68 2.79 4.01
CA TYR A 47 -3.71 3.17 5.05
C TYR A 47 -3.41 2.02 6.02
N HIS A 48 -4.45 1.32 6.47
CA HIS A 48 -4.28 0.21 7.39
C HIS A 48 -3.60 -1.00 6.75
N GLU A 49 -3.94 -1.31 5.50
CA GLU A 49 -3.31 -2.38 4.73
C GLU A 49 -1.83 -2.11 4.48
N GLU A 50 -1.46 -0.89 4.09
CA GLU A 50 -0.04 -0.52 3.94
C GLU A 50 0.74 -0.53 5.25
N MET A 51 0.11 -0.14 6.37
CA MET A 51 0.75 -0.30 7.67
C MET A 51 0.95 -1.78 8.02
N PHE A 52 0.02 -2.65 7.67
CA PHE A 52 0.20 -4.09 7.82
C PHE A 52 1.37 -4.61 6.96
N HIS A 53 1.49 -4.16 5.71
CA HIS A 53 2.61 -4.47 4.82
C HIS A 53 3.95 -4.07 5.45
N ALA A 54 4.04 -2.84 5.97
CA ALA A 54 5.23 -2.37 6.68
C ALA A 54 5.56 -3.23 7.90
N MET A 55 4.55 -3.54 8.73
CA MET A 55 4.73 -4.27 9.98
C MET A 55 5.11 -5.74 9.76
N LYS A 56 4.65 -6.35 8.67
CA LYS A 56 5.04 -7.72 8.28
C LYS A 56 6.52 -7.79 7.89
N LEU A 57 7.06 -6.82 7.15
CA LEU A 57 8.50 -6.72 6.87
C LEU A 57 9.31 -6.40 8.13
N TYR A 58 8.81 -5.49 8.97
CA TYR A 58 9.42 -5.12 10.24
C TYR A 58 9.60 -6.34 11.15
N GLY A 59 8.53 -7.13 11.34
CA GLY A 59 8.56 -8.36 12.13
C GLY A 59 9.55 -9.38 11.56
N TYR A 60 9.53 -9.58 10.23
CA TYR A 60 10.45 -10.49 9.57
C TYR A 60 11.93 -10.16 9.83
N LEU A 61 12.32 -8.88 9.81
CA LEU A 61 13.70 -8.50 10.15
C LEU A 61 14.07 -8.90 11.58
N ILE A 62 13.17 -8.66 12.54
CA ILE A 62 13.37 -9.02 13.95
C ILE A 62 13.53 -10.54 14.09
N ASP A 63 12.67 -11.32 13.43
CA ASP A 63 12.71 -12.80 13.48
C ASP A 63 13.99 -13.36 12.86
N GLN A 64 14.58 -12.66 11.88
CA GLN A 64 15.87 -12.99 11.29
C GLN A 64 17.08 -12.48 12.11
N GLY A 65 16.84 -11.85 13.26
CA GLY A 65 17.89 -11.28 14.12
C GLY A 65 18.53 -10.00 13.55
N ALA A 66 17.86 -9.34 12.61
CA ALA A 66 18.27 -8.07 12.02
C ALA A 66 17.49 -6.90 12.65
N ALA A 67 18.09 -5.71 12.64
CA ALA A 67 17.46 -4.51 13.19
C ALA A 67 16.67 -3.75 12.11
N PRO A 68 15.36 -3.51 12.32
CA PRO A 68 14.62 -2.55 11.53
C PRO A 68 15.16 -1.13 11.74
N ARG A 69 15.27 -0.35 10.66
CA ARG A 69 15.59 1.08 10.68
C ARG A 69 14.38 1.85 10.19
N LEU A 70 14.00 2.86 10.96
CA LEU A 70 12.88 3.74 10.64
C LEU A 70 13.45 5.07 10.17
N ASP A 71 13.41 5.25 8.86
CA ASP A 71 13.90 6.47 8.22
C ASP A 71 12.85 7.59 8.26
N LYS A 72 13.25 8.78 7.84
CA LYS A 72 12.33 9.91 7.73
C LYS A 72 11.26 9.60 6.67
N ILE A 73 10.00 9.81 7.05
CA ILE A 73 8.87 9.82 6.12
C ILE A 73 8.56 11.27 5.74
N ASP A 74 8.66 11.59 4.45
CA ASP A 74 8.34 12.92 3.94
C ASP A 74 6.83 13.15 3.90
N ALA A 75 6.42 14.42 4.01
CA ALA A 75 5.01 14.79 3.90
C ALA A 75 4.49 14.52 2.47
N PRO A 76 3.38 13.78 2.30
CA PRO A 76 2.84 13.47 0.99
C PRO A 76 2.26 14.71 0.31
N ALA A 77 2.52 14.87 -0.99
CA ALA A 77 1.99 15.97 -1.79
C ALA A 77 0.78 15.51 -2.62
N VAL A 78 -0.43 15.68 -2.09
CA VAL A 78 -1.67 15.31 -2.79
C VAL A 78 -2.13 16.44 -3.73
N LYS A 79 -1.64 16.41 -4.97
CA LYS A 79 -2.00 17.41 -6.01
C LYS A 79 -3.36 17.15 -6.68
N ALA A 80 -3.87 15.93 -6.60
CA ALA A 80 -5.13 15.52 -7.24
C ALA A 80 -6.34 16.33 -6.75
N SER A 81 -7.14 16.84 -7.67
CA SER A 81 -8.31 17.70 -7.44
C SER A 81 -9.63 17.00 -7.77
N THR A 82 -9.57 15.93 -8.57
CA THR A 82 -10.73 15.09 -8.91
C THR A 82 -10.61 13.68 -8.34
N VAL A 83 -11.74 12.97 -8.24
CA VAL A 83 -11.75 11.55 -7.84
C VAL A 83 -10.94 10.70 -8.82
N LYS A 84 -11.02 10.99 -10.11
CA LYS A 84 -10.23 10.30 -11.14
C LYS A 84 -8.72 10.49 -10.91
N GLU A 85 -8.28 11.73 -10.70
CA GLU A 85 -6.86 12.02 -10.44
C GLU A 85 -6.34 11.37 -9.15
N ILE A 86 -7.21 11.17 -8.14
CA ILE A 86 -6.84 10.43 -6.92
C ILE A 86 -6.51 8.98 -7.26
N PHE A 87 -7.39 8.29 -7.98
CA PHE A 87 -7.16 6.88 -8.32
C PHE A 87 -6.10 6.67 -9.41
N GLU A 88 -5.88 7.65 -10.29
CA GLU A 88 -4.72 7.65 -11.20
C GLU A 88 -3.41 7.75 -10.41
N ALA A 89 -3.36 8.63 -9.40
CA ALA A 89 -2.20 8.75 -8.52
C ALA A 89 -2.01 7.49 -7.65
N THR A 90 -3.09 6.87 -7.17
CA THR A 90 -3.04 5.58 -6.45
C THR A 90 -2.46 4.49 -7.36
N LEU A 91 -2.96 4.33 -8.59
CA LEU A 91 -2.46 3.30 -9.50
C LEU A 91 -0.98 3.51 -9.86
N GLU A 92 -0.57 4.76 -10.08
CA GLU A 92 0.84 5.06 -10.37
C GLU A 92 1.75 4.77 -9.17
N HIS A 93 1.30 5.10 -7.96
CA HIS A 93 2.02 4.77 -6.74
C HIS A 93 2.13 3.25 -6.53
N GLU A 94 1.05 2.51 -6.75
CA GLU A 94 1.06 1.04 -6.65
C GLU A 94 2.01 0.38 -7.65
N LYS A 95 2.05 0.87 -8.90
CA LYS A 95 3.04 0.39 -9.88
C LYS A 95 4.48 0.63 -9.44
N PHE A 96 4.74 1.76 -8.78
CA PHE A 96 6.05 2.04 -8.18
C PHE A 96 6.37 1.04 -7.06
N ILE A 97 5.43 0.74 -6.17
CA ILE A 97 5.60 -0.27 -5.11
C ILE A 97 5.80 -1.67 -5.71
N THR A 98 5.05 -2.05 -6.75
CA THR A 98 5.26 -3.31 -7.47
C THR A 98 6.67 -3.42 -8.05
N GLY A 99 7.17 -2.36 -8.68
CA GLY A 99 8.56 -2.31 -9.16
C GLY A 99 9.55 -2.53 -8.03
N SER A 100 9.32 -1.87 -6.89
CA SER A 100 10.12 -2.03 -5.67
C SER A 100 10.10 -3.47 -5.13
N ILE A 101 8.94 -4.13 -5.08
CA ILE A 101 8.84 -5.52 -4.61
C ILE A 101 9.59 -6.47 -5.55
N ARG A 102 9.51 -6.25 -6.86
CA ARG A 102 10.24 -7.05 -7.86
C ARG A 102 11.76 -6.95 -7.69
N GLU A 103 12.30 -5.76 -7.45
CA GLU A 103 13.72 -5.57 -7.16
C GLU A 103 14.16 -6.33 -5.90
N LEU A 104 13.33 -6.32 -4.84
CA LEU A 104 13.63 -7.06 -3.61
C LEU A 104 13.58 -8.58 -3.84
N LEU A 105 12.63 -9.08 -4.65
CA LEU A 105 12.56 -10.49 -5.03
C LEU A 105 13.80 -10.90 -5.85
N GLU A 106 14.21 -10.09 -6.82
CA GLU A 106 15.40 -10.34 -7.63
C GLU A 106 16.66 -10.42 -6.78
N LEU A 107 16.81 -9.52 -5.80
CA LEU A 107 17.91 -9.54 -4.86
C LEU A 107 17.91 -10.83 -4.03
N ALA A 108 16.76 -11.23 -3.49
CA ALA A 108 16.62 -12.47 -2.71
C ALA A 108 17.01 -13.71 -3.53
N LEU A 109 16.55 -13.79 -4.79
CA LEU A 109 16.91 -14.86 -5.71
C LEU A 109 18.41 -14.88 -6.03
N THR A 110 18.99 -13.70 -6.27
CA THR A 110 20.42 -13.56 -6.59
C THR A 110 21.31 -14.02 -5.44
N GLU A 111 20.95 -13.69 -4.21
CA GLU A 111 21.68 -14.13 -3.01
C GLU A 111 21.28 -15.54 -2.54
N LYS A 112 20.35 -16.19 -3.24
CA LYS A 112 19.78 -17.50 -2.86
C LYS A 112 19.19 -17.51 -1.45
N ASP A 113 18.62 -16.37 -1.04
CA ASP A 113 17.88 -16.26 0.21
C ASP A 113 16.44 -16.70 0.00
N TYR A 114 16.22 -18.00 0.11
CA TYR A 114 14.91 -18.62 -0.07
C TYR A 114 13.89 -18.22 1.00
N ALA A 115 14.35 -17.81 2.20
CA ALA A 115 13.45 -17.35 3.25
C ALA A 115 12.86 -15.98 2.90
N THR A 116 13.72 -15.04 2.49
CA THR A 116 13.28 -13.73 2.00
C THR A 116 12.46 -13.89 0.71
N GLU A 117 12.86 -14.76 -0.21
CA GLU A 117 12.09 -15.05 -1.42
C GLU A 117 10.65 -15.46 -1.08
N ASN A 118 10.46 -16.42 -0.18
CA ASN A 118 9.14 -16.89 0.24
C ASN A 118 8.27 -15.77 0.83
N LEU A 119 8.86 -14.91 1.66
CA LEU A 119 8.18 -13.73 2.19
C LEU A 119 7.74 -12.81 1.05
N VAL A 120 8.66 -12.45 0.15
CA VAL A 120 8.42 -11.45 -0.89
C VAL A 120 7.42 -11.94 -1.94
N ARG A 121 7.30 -13.27 -2.15
CA ARG A 121 6.26 -13.85 -3.01
C ARG A 121 4.85 -13.55 -2.52
N TRP A 122 4.63 -13.38 -1.23
CA TRP A 122 3.34 -12.91 -0.71
C TRP A 122 3.04 -11.50 -1.25
N TYR A 123 4.00 -10.57 -1.16
CA TYR A 123 3.86 -9.21 -1.68
C TYR A 123 3.68 -9.16 -3.20
N VAL A 124 4.33 -10.06 -3.94
CA VAL A 124 4.12 -10.14 -5.40
C VAL A 124 2.66 -10.44 -5.73
N ASN A 125 2.02 -11.35 -5.00
CA ASN A 125 0.61 -11.65 -5.20
C ASN A 125 -0.27 -10.49 -4.71
N GLU A 126 0.07 -9.89 -3.57
CA GLU A 126 -0.67 -8.75 -3.02
C GLU A 126 -0.69 -7.56 -3.99
N GLN A 127 0.46 -7.19 -4.57
CA GLN A 127 0.57 -6.10 -5.52
C GLN A 127 -0.25 -6.32 -6.82
N VAL A 128 -0.52 -7.57 -7.20
CA VAL A 128 -1.44 -7.86 -8.32
C VAL A 128 -2.86 -7.43 -7.97
N GLU A 129 -3.29 -7.70 -6.73
CA GLU A 129 -4.60 -7.28 -6.24
C GLU A 129 -4.68 -5.76 -6.01
N GLU A 130 -3.61 -5.14 -5.50
CA GLU A 130 -3.54 -3.68 -5.30
C GLU A 130 -3.67 -2.90 -6.62
N GLU A 131 -2.86 -3.25 -7.62
CA GLU A 131 -2.98 -2.62 -8.95
C GLU A 131 -4.36 -2.88 -9.56
N LYS A 132 -4.89 -4.10 -9.42
CA LYS A 132 -6.23 -4.44 -9.93
C LYS A 132 -7.32 -3.61 -9.26
N ASN A 133 -7.28 -3.44 -7.94
CA ASN A 133 -8.26 -2.64 -7.21
C ASN A 133 -8.30 -1.20 -7.71
N ALA A 134 -7.13 -0.58 -7.89
CA ALA A 134 -7.05 0.79 -8.43
C ALA A 134 -7.52 0.86 -9.90
N MET A 135 -7.14 -0.12 -10.73
CA MET A 135 -7.57 -0.19 -12.14
C MET A 135 -9.09 -0.36 -12.28
N ASP A 136 -9.69 -1.26 -11.49
CA ASP A 136 -11.13 -1.53 -11.56
C ASP A 136 -11.95 -0.28 -11.18
N ILE A 137 -11.46 0.52 -10.23
CA ILE A 137 -12.10 1.79 -9.85
C ILE A 137 -12.01 2.80 -10.99
N LEU A 138 -10.85 2.92 -11.65
CA LEU A 138 -10.69 3.79 -12.82
C LEU A 138 -11.57 3.38 -13.98
N GLN A 139 -11.67 2.08 -14.28
CA GLN A 139 -12.57 1.55 -15.31
C GLN A 139 -14.04 1.80 -14.95
N THR A 140 -14.40 1.68 -13.66
CA THR A 140 -15.75 2.00 -13.19
C THR A 140 -16.07 3.48 -13.36
N LEU A 141 -15.12 4.39 -13.08
CA LEU A 141 -15.27 5.82 -13.36
C LEU A 141 -15.47 6.09 -14.85
N GLU A 142 -14.72 5.40 -15.72
CA GLU A 142 -14.87 5.52 -17.17
C GLU A 142 -16.26 5.06 -17.65
N LEU A 143 -16.78 3.95 -17.10
CA LEU A 143 -18.12 3.44 -17.41
C LEU A 143 -19.24 4.39 -16.97
N LEU A 144 -19.10 5.01 -15.79
CA LEU A 144 -20.10 5.92 -15.23
C LEU A 144 -20.09 7.31 -15.89
N GLY A 145 -19.00 7.67 -16.55
CA GLY A 145 -18.79 8.97 -17.17
C GLY A 145 -18.59 10.12 -16.18
N ASP A 146 -18.48 11.35 -16.69
CA ASP A 146 -18.09 12.54 -15.90
C ASP A 146 -19.23 13.16 -15.07
N GLY A 147 -20.37 12.46 -14.95
CA GLY A 147 -21.53 12.92 -14.20
C GLY A 147 -21.30 12.86 -12.68
N LYS A 148 -21.70 13.92 -11.96
CA LYS A 148 -21.63 13.95 -10.48
C LYS A 148 -22.39 12.79 -9.82
N GLN A 149 -23.44 12.30 -10.47
CA GLN A 149 -24.24 11.15 -10.02
C GLN A 149 -23.40 9.86 -10.03
N GLY A 150 -22.60 9.63 -11.08
CA GLY A 150 -21.71 8.46 -11.17
C GLY A 150 -20.66 8.46 -10.06
N VAL A 151 -19.97 9.59 -9.89
CA VAL A 151 -18.99 9.75 -8.80
C VAL A 151 -19.64 9.56 -7.42
N PHE A 152 -20.88 10.03 -7.23
CA PHE A 152 -21.60 9.84 -5.98
C PHE A 152 -21.96 8.36 -5.72
N MET A 153 -22.39 7.63 -6.75
CA MET A 153 -22.64 6.19 -6.64
C MET A 153 -21.37 5.42 -6.30
N LEU A 154 -20.26 5.71 -6.98
CA LEU A 154 -18.96 5.12 -6.66
C LEU A 154 -18.56 5.40 -5.21
N ASN A 155 -18.73 6.64 -4.76
CA ASN A 155 -18.44 7.02 -3.38
C ASN A 155 -19.26 6.19 -2.36
N ILE A 156 -20.54 5.93 -2.63
CA ILE A 156 -21.36 5.05 -1.76
C ILE A 156 -20.81 3.62 -1.76
N GLU A 157 -20.49 3.07 -2.93
CA GLU A 157 -20.00 1.69 -3.05
C GLU A 157 -18.64 1.51 -2.35
N LEU A 158 -17.69 2.41 -2.57
CA LEU A 158 -16.37 2.33 -1.94
C LEU A 158 -16.43 2.50 -0.41
N GLY A 159 -17.41 3.24 0.10
CA GLY A 159 -17.66 3.37 1.54
C GLY A 159 -18.08 2.07 2.25
N LYS A 160 -18.36 0.99 1.51
CA LYS A 160 -18.67 -0.33 2.07
C LYS A 160 -17.44 -1.19 2.33
N ARG A 161 -16.24 -0.79 1.84
CA ARG A 161 -14.99 -1.54 2.05
C ARG A 161 -14.70 -1.65 3.54
N LYS A 162 -14.30 -2.85 3.96
CA LYS A 162 -13.79 -3.13 5.30
C LYS A 162 -12.36 -3.66 5.17
N PRO A 163 -11.48 -3.38 6.14
CA PRO A 163 -10.15 -4.00 6.17
C PRO A 163 -10.27 -5.53 6.19
N SER A 164 -9.45 -6.20 5.38
CA SER A 164 -9.30 -7.66 5.39
C SER A 164 -8.17 -8.14 6.32
N ILE A 165 -7.36 -7.20 6.82
CA ILE A 165 -6.15 -7.44 7.61
C ILE A 165 -6.32 -7.08 9.09
N ALA A 166 -5.33 -7.48 9.90
CA ALA A 166 -5.26 -7.13 11.31
C ALA A 166 -4.89 -5.65 11.50
N LEU A 167 -5.72 -4.91 12.24
CA LEU A 167 -5.47 -3.50 12.58
C LEU A 167 -4.62 -3.33 13.85
N ASP A 168 -4.57 -4.36 14.69
CA ASP A 168 -3.75 -4.39 15.90
C ASP A 168 -2.43 -5.11 15.64
N PHE A 169 -1.38 -4.31 15.44
CA PHE A 169 -0.05 -4.80 15.09
C PHE A 169 0.71 -5.43 16.25
N THR A 170 0.21 -5.34 17.49
CA THR A 170 0.88 -5.93 18.67
C THR A 170 0.88 -7.46 18.66
N SER A 171 0.03 -8.07 17.83
CA SER A 171 -0.14 -9.52 17.71
C SER A 171 0.57 -10.15 16.50
N ILE A 172 1.11 -9.35 15.58
CA ILE A 172 1.69 -9.85 14.31
C ILE A 172 3.00 -10.60 14.53
N ALA A 173 3.71 -10.35 15.63
CA ALA A 173 4.93 -11.07 15.99
C ALA A 173 4.69 -12.50 16.55
N ALA A 174 3.43 -12.96 16.62
CA ALA A 174 3.05 -14.22 17.25
C ALA A 174 2.59 -15.32 16.28
N SER A 175 2.65 -15.11 14.96
CA SER A 175 2.19 -16.08 13.94
C SER A 175 3.30 -16.54 13.00
#